data_AF-A0A3B9LFV1-F1
#
_entry.id   AF-A0A3B9LFV1-F1
#
_cell.length_a   1.000
_cell.length_b   1.000
_cell.length_c   1.000
_cell.angle_alpha   90.00
_cell.angle_beta   90.00
_cell.angle_gamma   90.00
#
_symmetry.space_group_name_H-M   'P 1'
#
loop_
_entity.id
_entity.type
_entity.pdbx_description
1 polymer ?
#
loop_
_entity_poly.entity_id
_entity_poly.type
_entity_poly.pdbx_seq_one_letter_code
_entity_poly.pdbx_strand_id
1 'polypeptide(L)'
;MDAELQKLVESGKLTSKAAEQLDKLKPGTFCLHKSWGFGRVSEWNLLLNQIIIDFAGKKAHPMQLQYAAENLAAIPPEHFLARKASDLAAIKKLAKEDPAAIIRNILES
;
A
#
# COMPACT_ATOMS: atom_id res chain seq x y z
N MET A 1 -8.55 9.01 11.41
CA MET A 1 -9.43 8.77 10.26
C MET A 1 -9.56 10.06 9.48
N ASP A 2 -9.27 10.00 8.19
CA ASP A 2 -9.42 11.12 7.25
C ASP A 2 -10.86 11.65 7.18
N ALA A 3 -11.03 12.97 7.03
CA ALA A 3 -12.34 13.62 7.02
C ALA A 3 -13.19 13.23 5.80
N GLU A 4 -12.58 12.92 4.66
CA GLU A 4 -13.33 12.50 3.47
C GLU A 4 -13.85 11.05 3.62
N LEU A 5 -13.04 10.17 4.23
CA LEU A 5 -13.47 8.81 4.55
C LEU A 5 -14.61 8.81 5.59
N GLN A 6 -14.57 9.71 6.57
CA GLN A 6 -15.65 9.90 7.56
C GLN A 6 -16.99 10.21 6.86
N LYS A 7 -17.00 11.12 5.87
CA LYS A 7 -18.21 11.45 5.10
C LYS A 7 -18.75 10.27 4.30
N LEU A 8 -17.87 9.40 3.79
CA LEU A 8 -18.27 8.17 3.10
C LEU A 8 -18.92 7.16 4.05
N VAL A 9 -18.44 7.10 5.30
CA VAL A 9 -19.07 6.28 6.36
C VAL A 9 -20.44 6.83 6.72
N GLU A 10 -20.55 8.14 6.97
CA GLU A 10 -21.81 8.80 7.34
C GLU A 10 -22.88 8.69 6.24
N SER A 11 -22.47 8.68 4.97
CA SER A 11 -23.38 8.46 3.83
C SER A 11 -23.69 6.99 3.53
N GLY A 12 -23.15 6.05 4.30
CA GLY A 12 -23.38 4.61 4.14
C GLY A 12 -22.67 3.97 2.95
N LYS A 13 -21.79 4.70 2.25
CA LYS A 13 -21.03 4.19 1.10
C LYS A 13 -19.84 3.32 1.51
N LEU A 14 -19.40 3.42 2.76
CA LEU A 14 -18.25 2.71 3.30
C LEU A 14 -18.52 2.30 4.74
N THR A 15 -17.99 1.16 5.17
CA THR A 15 -18.06 0.77 6.60
C THR A 15 -16.96 1.47 7.40
N SER A 16 -17.17 1.73 8.70
CA SER A 16 -16.12 2.30 9.57
C SER A 16 -14.84 1.47 9.55
N LYS A 17 -14.97 0.14 9.56
CA LYS A 17 -13.84 -0.79 9.46
C LYS A 17 -13.08 -0.63 8.15
N ALA A 18 -13.78 -0.48 7.02
CA ALA A 18 -13.14 -0.27 5.74
C ALA A 18 -12.44 1.11 5.68
N ALA A 19 -13.05 2.14 6.25
CA ALA A 19 -12.44 3.47 6.37
C ALA A 19 -11.14 3.45 7.19
N GLU A 20 -11.10 2.69 8.30
CA GLU A 20 -9.87 2.51 9.08
C GLU A 20 -8.76 1.80 8.30
N GLN A 21 -9.09 0.82 7.47
CA GLN A 21 -8.09 0.17 6.61
C GLN A 21 -7.62 1.11 5.50
N LEU A 22 -8.54 1.87 4.90
CA LEU A 22 -8.19 2.84 3.87
C LEU A 22 -7.34 3.97 4.43
N ASP A 23 -7.55 4.43 5.67
CA ASP A 23 -6.70 5.46 6.31
C ASP A 23 -5.21 5.03 6.40
N LYS A 24 -4.93 3.71 6.38
CA LYS A 24 -3.57 3.15 6.29
C LYS A 24 -3.04 3.03 4.86
N LEU A 25 -3.89 3.21 3.86
CA LEU A 25 -3.59 3.09 2.43
C LEU A 25 -3.61 4.47 1.76
N LYS A 26 -3.06 5.49 2.40
CA LYS A 26 -2.96 6.85 1.83
C LYS A 26 -2.10 6.87 0.58
N PRO A 27 -2.29 7.86 -0.33
CA PRO A 27 -1.39 8.07 -1.45
C PRO A 27 0.08 8.07 -1.01
N GLY A 28 0.90 7.34 -1.76
CA GLY A 28 2.31 7.10 -1.45
C GLY A 28 2.57 5.82 -0.65
N THR A 29 1.58 5.26 0.04
CA THR A 29 1.73 4.04 0.85
C THR A 29 1.95 2.81 -0.03
N PHE A 30 2.79 1.90 0.44
CA PHE A 30 3.01 0.62 -0.20
C PHE A 30 1.99 -0.41 0.30
N CYS A 31 1.62 -1.36 -0.55
CA CYS A 31 0.67 -2.40 -0.20
C CYS A 31 0.96 -3.72 -0.90
N LEU A 32 0.39 -4.80 -0.37
CA LEU A 32 0.36 -6.12 -0.98
C LEU A 32 -1.08 -6.52 -1.30
N HIS A 33 -1.27 -7.04 -2.51
CA HIS A 33 -2.48 -7.75 -2.92
C HIS A 33 -2.17 -9.22 -3.16
N LYS A 34 -3.05 -10.13 -2.71
CA LYS A 34 -2.82 -11.59 -2.81
C LYS A 34 -2.54 -12.07 -4.23
N SER A 35 -3.23 -11.51 -5.23
CA SER A 35 -3.12 -11.93 -6.64
C SER A 35 -2.23 -11.03 -7.50
N TRP A 36 -1.97 -9.80 -7.08
CA TRP A 36 -1.24 -8.80 -7.89
C TRP A 36 0.11 -8.42 -7.29
N GLY A 37 0.40 -8.88 -6.08
CA GLY A 37 1.66 -8.65 -5.40
C GLY A 37 1.81 -7.21 -4.91
N PHE A 38 3.04 -6.74 -4.96
CA PHE A 38 3.45 -5.41 -4.48
C PHE A 38 2.87 -4.30 -5.34
N GLY A 39 2.34 -3.28 -4.67
CA GLY A 39 1.90 -2.05 -5.28
C GLY A 39 2.16 -0.83 -4.41
N ARG A 40 1.97 0.34 -5.01
CA ARG A 40 1.98 1.64 -4.33
C ARG A 40 0.68 2.36 -4.62
N VAL A 41 0.03 2.88 -3.60
CA VAL A 41 -1.14 3.73 -3.77
C VAL A 41 -0.68 5.01 -4.46
N SER A 42 -1.20 5.28 -5.65
CA SER A 42 -0.90 6.51 -6.38
C SER A 42 -1.88 7.61 -6.03
N GLU A 43 -3.17 7.27 -5.87
CA GLU A 43 -4.22 8.27 -5.67
C GLU A 43 -5.43 7.69 -4.91
N TRP A 44 -6.09 8.55 -4.13
CA TRP A 44 -7.46 8.35 -3.70
C TRP A 44 -8.39 9.14 -4.62
N ASN A 45 -9.21 8.41 -5.38
CA ASN A 45 -10.28 9.00 -6.16
C ASN A 45 -11.64 8.72 -5.48
N LEU A 46 -11.83 9.34 -4.31
CA LEU A 46 -13.00 9.10 -3.45
C LEU A 46 -14.31 9.52 -4.11
N LEU A 47 -14.27 10.53 -5.00
CA LEU A 47 -15.40 10.97 -5.82
C LEU A 47 -15.94 9.84 -6.70
N LEU A 48 -15.05 9.03 -7.27
CA LEU A 48 -15.39 7.85 -8.09
C LEU A 48 -15.48 6.55 -7.29
N ASN A 49 -15.42 6.62 -5.95
CA ASN A 49 -15.37 5.47 -5.06
C ASN A 49 -14.21 4.51 -5.38
N GLN A 50 -13.03 5.07 -5.73
CA GLN A 50 -11.86 4.31 -6.15
C GLN A 50 -10.58 4.71 -5.41
N ILE A 51 -9.69 3.74 -5.26
CA ILE A 51 -8.27 3.93 -5.01
C ILE A 51 -7.50 3.48 -6.24
N ILE A 52 -6.48 4.24 -6.63
CA ILE A 52 -5.62 3.92 -7.76
C ILE A 52 -4.30 3.37 -7.22
N ILE A 53 -3.88 2.23 -7.75
CA ILE A 53 -2.68 1.52 -7.31
C ILE A 53 -1.78 1.20 -8.49
N ASP A 54 -0.51 1.51 -8.34
CA ASP A 54 0.55 1.09 -9.25
C ASP A 54 1.10 -0.25 -8.78
N PHE A 55 0.58 -1.35 -9.32
CA PHE A 55 1.18 -2.68 -9.13
C PHE A 55 2.35 -2.88 -10.11
N ALA A 56 3.34 -3.70 -9.71
CA ALA A 56 4.53 -3.96 -10.52
C ALA A 56 4.23 -4.41 -11.97
N GLY A 57 3.17 -5.21 -12.17
CA GLY A 57 2.72 -5.67 -13.49
C GLY A 57 1.52 -4.92 -14.07
N LYS A 58 0.93 -3.98 -13.33
CA LYS A 58 -0.31 -3.29 -13.71
C LYS A 58 -0.37 -1.90 -13.09
N LYS A 59 0.12 -0.91 -13.84
CA LYS A 59 0.14 0.50 -13.44
C LYS A 59 -1.27 1.10 -13.49
N ALA A 60 -1.53 2.10 -12.63
CA ALA A 60 -2.77 2.87 -12.58
C ALA A 60 -4.03 1.99 -12.51
N HIS A 61 -3.99 0.93 -11.70
CA HIS A 61 -5.13 0.02 -11.56
C HIS A 61 -6.18 0.65 -10.63
N PRO A 62 -7.41 0.93 -11.14
CA PRO A 62 -8.49 1.39 -10.28
C PRO A 62 -9.08 0.21 -9.49
N MET A 63 -9.40 0.46 -8.22
CA MET A 63 -9.97 -0.52 -7.31
C MET A 63 -11.06 0.13 -6.45
N GLN A 64 -12.19 -0.54 -6.25
CA GLN A 64 -13.28 -0.02 -5.40
C GLN A 64 -12.81 0.07 -3.94
N LEU A 65 -13.22 1.12 -3.23
CA LEU A 65 -12.75 1.39 -1.86
C LEU A 65 -12.97 0.22 -0.90
N GLN A 66 -14.18 -0.36 -0.87
CA GLN A 66 -14.49 -1.49 -0.01
C GLN A 66 -13.62 -2.72 -0.35
N TYR A 67 -13.46 -3.03 -1.63
CA TYR A 67 -12.64 -4.16 -2.07
C TYR A 67 -11.16 -3.95 -1.72
N ALA A 68 -10.65 -2.74 -1.91
CA ALA A 68 -9.30 -2.37 -1.51
C ALA A 68 -9.07 -2.52 -0.01
N ALA A 69 -10.01 -2.05 0.81
CA ALA A 69 -9.96 -2.19 2.27
C ALA A 69 -9.91 -3.65 2.75
N GLU A 70 -10.51 -4.57 1.99
CA GLU A 70 -10.57 -6.00 2.32
C GLU A 70 -9.37 -6.80 1.78
N ASN A 71 -8.78 -6.38 0.67
CA ASN A 71 -7.81 -7.20 -0.08
C ASN A 71 -6.38 -6.65 -0.10
N LEU A 72 -6.16 -5.46 0.44
CA LEU A 72 -4.84 -4.85 0.52
C LEU A 72 -4.32 -4.86 1.95
N ALA A 73 -3.08 -5.32 2.10
CA ALA A 73 -2.31 -5.13 3.31
C ALA A 73 -1.35 -3.95 3.10
N ALA A 74 -1.53 -2.87 3.86
CA ALA A 74 -0.55 -1.78 3.89
C ALA A 74 0.79 -2.32 4.45
N ILE A 75 1.91 -1.94 3.83
CA ILE A 75 3.24 -2.31 4.30
C ILE A 75 4.05 -1.05 4.66
N PRO A 76 4.83 -1.10 5.75
CA PRO A 76 5.61 0.04 6.20
C PRO A 76 6.80 0.33 5.25
N PRO A 77 7.32 1.57 5.22
CA PRO A 77 8.49 1.92 4.41
C PRO A 77 9.74 1.06 4.68
N GLU A 78 9.86 0.51 5.88
CA GLU A 78 10.97 -0.32 6.36
C GLU A 78 10.90 -1.75 5.80
N HIS A 79 9.72 -2.19 5.35
CA HIS A 79 9.54 -3.49 4.71
C HIS A 79 10.48 -3.61 3.50
N PHE A 80 11.14 -4.75 3.33
CA PHE A 80 12.18 -4.96 2.31
C PHE A 80 11.73 -4.57 0.90
N LEU A 81 10.52 -4.99 0.49
CA LEU A 81 9.94 -4.61 -0.81
C LEU A 81 9.75 -3.09 -0.98
N ALA A 82 9.30 -2.38 0.07
CA ALA A 82 9.16 -0.93 0.05
C ALA A 82 10.52 -0.23 -0.10
N ARG A 83 11.52 -0.67 0.67
CA ARG A 83 12.91 -0.17 0.55
C ARG A 83 13.50 -0.44 -0.82
N LYS A 84 13.32 -1.65 -1.35
CA LYS A 84 13.80 -2.03 -2.70
C LYS A 84 13.17 -1.17 -3.79
N ALA A 85 11.89 -0.84 -3.66
CA ALA A 85 11.18 0.01 -4.63
C ALA A 85 11.59 1.49 -4.52
N SER A 86 11.95 1.95 -3.31
CA SER A 86 12.28 3.35 -3.04
C SER A 86 13.75 3.67 -3.27
N ASP A 87 14.66 2.76 -2.91
CA ASP A 87 16.10 2.94 -3.01
C ASP A 87 16.82 1.61 -3.30
N LEU A 88 16.80 1.23 -4.58
CA LEU A 88 17.51 0.03 -5.04
C LEU A 88 19.02 0.13 -4.87
N ALA A 89 19.60 1.35 -4.91
CA ALA A 89 21.03 1.55 -4.78
C ALA A 89 21.51 1.23 -3.36
N ALA A 90 20.82 1.73 -2.34
CA ALA A 90 21.09 1.40 -0.95
C ALA A 90 20.94 -0.09 -0.66
N ILE A 91 19.90 -0.75 -1.21
CA ILE A 91 19.73 -2.20 -1.05
C ILE A 91 20.89 -2.98 -1.71
N LYS A 92 21.33 -2.58 -2.91
CA LYS A 92 22.49 -3.21 -3.57
C LYS A 92 23.79 -3.01 -2.81
N LYS A 93 23.98 -1.84 -2.20
CA LYS A 93 25.14 -1.54 -1.35
C LYS A 93 25.11 -2.41 -0.08
N LEU A 94 23.99 -2.42 0.63
CA LEU A 94 23.81 -3.23 1.84
C LEU A 94 23.98 -4.72 1.55
N ALA A 95 23.49 -5.22 0.42
CA ALA A 95 23.71 -6.61 0.01
C ALA A 95 25.18 -6.99 -0.22
N LYS A 96 26.06 -6.02 -0.50
CA LYS A 96 27.51 -6.26 -0.63
C LYS A 96 28.24 -6.14 0.71
N GLU A 97 27.82 -5.17 1.54
CA GLU A 97 28.51 -4.82 2.78
C GLU A 97 28.05 -5.65 3.98
N ASP A 98 26.75 -5.91 4.11
CA ASP A 98 26.14 -6.75 5.14
C ASP A 98 24.95 -7.55 4.58
N PRO A 99 25.21 -8.69 3.91
CA PRO A 99 24.16 -9.58 3.42
C PRO A 99 23.22 -10.08 4.52
N ALA A 100 23.70 -10.23 5.77
CA ALA A 100 22.89 -10.71 6.87
C ALA A 100 21.82 -9.68 7.28
N ALA A 101 22.11 -8.37 7.16
CA ALA A 101 21.11 -7.32 7.35
C ALA A 101 19.97 -7.39 6.32
N ILE A 102 20.26 -7.79 5.07
CA ILE A 102 19.22 -8.00 4.07
C ILE A 102 18.31 -9.15 4.49
N ILE A 103 18.89 -10.29 4.90
CA ILE A 103 18.10 -11.45 5.33
C ILE A 103 17.25 -11.11 6.55
N ARG A 104 17.79 -10.41 7.56
CA ARG A 104 17.01 -9.93 8.72
C ARG A 104 15.84 -9.04 8.28
N ASN A 105 16.09 -8.05 7.42
CA ASN A 105 15.03 -7.17 6.95
C ASN A 105 13.93 -7.93 6.20
N ILE A 106 14.28 -8.96 5.42
CA ILE A 106 13.29 -9.82 4.76
C ILE A 106 12.47 -10.62 5.77
N LEU A 107 13.06 -11.12 6.85
CA LEU A 107 12.36 -11.90 7.89
C LEU A 107 11.46 -11.04 8.79
N GLU A 108 11.81 -9.77 8.98
CA GLU A 108 11.04 -8.78 9.75
C GLU A 108 9.92 -8.12 8.92
N SER A 109 9.89 -8.36 7.61
CA SER A 109 8.94 -7.78 6.67
C SER A 109 7.62 -8.56 6.59
#